data_AF-A0A7S1Z9P4-F1
#
_entry.id   AF-A0A7S1Z9P4-F1
#
_cell.length_a   1.000
_cell.length_b   1.000
_cell.length_c   1.000
_cell.angle_alpha   90.00
_cell.angle_beta   90.00
_cell.angle_gamma   90.00
#
_symmetry.space_group_name_H-M   'P 1'
#
loop_
_entity.id
_entity.type
_entity.pdbx_description
1 polymer ?
#
loop_
_entity_poly.entity_id
_entity_poly.type
_entity_poly.pdbx_seq_one_letter_code
_entity_poly.pdbx_strand_id
1 'polypeptide(L)'
;GGFGGGGGGSSDVSSKVRSVSGYTGSGTKVLRVAANTFDAIRKRYGKGTTSDVYVRSPLNDERTFWFVGKLNRRVDLDDDEEMRGGSIPTEREMALSQKRLILEYAKNQLRPQNLGGPYAAGLELWLAPGDSEMDVVQNKVSLTKVTGSASDISDSFAVADVGYNPEIYVGDEIKEGGLRVLRDENGDPVKPVFEING
;
A
#
# COMPACT_ATOMS: atom_id res chain seq x y z
N GLY A 1 13.45 -44.64 24.05
CA GLY A 1 12.17 -44.46 23.34
C GLY A 1 12.21 -43.09 22.70
N GLY A 2 12.25 -43.05 21.37
CA GLY A 2 12.19 -41.79 20.62
C GLY A 2 10.75 -41.30 20.51
N PHE A 3 10.58 -39.99 20.53
CA PHE A 3 9.36 -39.34 20.08
C PHE A 3 9.71 -38.51 18.84
N GLY A 4 9.32 -39.03 17.68
CA GLY A 4 9.02 -38.21 16.51
C GLY A 4 7.84 -37.28 16.87
N GLY A 5 7.70 -36.12 16.27
CA GLY A 5 7.64 -35.91 14.83
C GLY A 5 6.34 -35.15 14.60
N GLY A 6 6.46 -33.85 14.34
CA GLY A 6 5.34 -32.97 14.02
C GLY A 6 5.76 -32.08 12.86
N GLY A 7 5.62 -32.59 11.64
CA GLY A 7 5.65 -31.78 10.44
C GLY A 7 4.25 -31.23 10.13
N GLY A 8 4.18 -30.08 9.47
CA GLY A 8 2.93 -29.62 8.86
C GLY A 8 2.81 -28.11 8.61
N GLY A 9 3.52 -27.61 7.59
CA GLY A 9 3.10 -26.57 6.65
C GLY A 9 2.47 -25.26 7.14
N SER A 10 3.23 -24.16 7.09
CA SER A 10 2.72 -22.78 6.91
C SER A 10 3.82 -21.82 6.41
N SER A 11 4.74 -22.29 5.56
CA SER A 11 5.92 -21.53 5.16
C SER A 11 5.75 -20.63 3.92
N ASP A 12 4.69 -20.82 3.11
CA ASP A 12 4.63 -20.18 1.78
C ASP A 12 4.05 -18.76 1.74
N VAL A 13 3.10 -18.42 2.62
CA VAL A 13 2.52 -17.07 2.63
C VAL A 13 3.47 -16.04 3.28
N SER A 14 4.39 -16.52 4.13
CA SER A 14 5.33 -15.68 4.87
C SER A 14 6.36 -14.96 3.98
N SER A 15 6.71 -15.52 2.82
CA SER A 15 7.64 -14.91 1.87
C SER A 15 6.95 -13.89 0.94
N LYS A 16 5.63 -14.02 0.79
CA LYS A 16 4.79 -13.19 -0.12
C LYS A 16 4.26 -11.92 0.52
N VAL A 17 4.23 -11.84 1.85
CA VAL A 17 3.65 -10.70 2.58
C VAL A 17 4.59 -10.28 3.70
N ARG A 18 4.69 -8.98 3.94
CA ARG A 18 5.45 -8.49 5.10
C ARG A 18 4.74 -8.89 6.39
N SER A 19 5.44 -9.63 7.26
CA SER A 19 4.93 -10.00 8.59
C SER A 19 4.88 -8.77 9.49
N VAL A 20 3.68 -8.36 9.90
CA VAL A 20 3.47 -7.26 10.86
C VAL A 20 3.00 -7.88 12.17
N SER A 21 3.93 -8.12 13.11
CA SER A 21 3.64 -8.73 14.41
C SER A 21 3.70 -7.71 15.54
N GLY A 22 2.56 -7.38 16.16
CA GLY A 22 2.52 -6.69 17.46
C GLY A 22 2.79 -5.18 17.44
N TYR A 23 2.09 -4.46 18.33
CA TYR A 23 1.99 -3.00 18.44
C TYR A 23 3.23 -2.31 19.05
N THR A 24 4.32 -3.04 19.32
CA THR A 24 5.51 -2.51 19.99
C THR A 24 6.78 -2.83 19.18
N GLY A 25 7.31 -1.84 18.46
CA GLY A 25 8.64 -1.85 17.83
C GLY A 25 8.83 -2.65 16.52
N SER A 26 8.08 -3.74 16.30
CA SER A 26 8.23 -4.60 15.11
C SER A 26 7.77 -3.92 13.81
N GLY A 27 6.65 -3.18 13.86
CA GLY A 27 6.10 -2.47 12.71
C GLY A 27 7.04 -1.39 12.13
N THR A 28 7.81 -0.71 12.98
CA THR A 28 8.75 0.34 12.54
C THR A 28 9.91 -0.22 11.72
N LYS A 29 10.42 -1.41 12.06
CA LYS A 29 11.47 -2.07 11.28
C LYS A 29 10.94 -2.49 9.91
N VAL A 30 9.76 -3.10 9.87
CA VAL A 30 9.13 -3.56 8.63
C VAL A 30 8.81 -2.39 7.70
N LEU A 31 8.27 -1.29 8.25
CA LEU A 31 8.01 -0.06 7.51
C LEU A 31 9.30 0.56 6.96
N ARG A 32 10.36 0.64 7.76
CA ARG A 32 11.67 1.13 7.31
C ARG A 32 12.23 0.28 6.17
N VAL A 33 12.15 -1.04 6.27
CA VAL A 33 12.62 -1.92 5.19
C VAL A 33 11.79 -1.68 3.92
N ALA A 34 10.47 -1.53 4.03
CA ALA A 34 9.60 -1.25 2.89
C ALA A 34 9.91 0.11 2.24
N ALA A 35 10.17 1.14 3.04
CA ALA A 35 10.55 2.47 2.56
C ALA A 35 11.92 2.47 1.88
N ASN A 36 12.92 1.85 2.50
CA ASN A 36 14.25 1.71 1.87
C ASN A 36 14.18 0.91 0.55
N THR A 37 13.33 -0.12 0.50
CA THR A 37 13.08 -0.89 -0.73
C THR A 37 12.43 0.00 -1.79
N PHE A 38 11.46 0.84 -1.40
CA PHE A 38 10.83 1.80 -2.30
C PHE A 38 11.86 2.75 -2.90
N ASP A 39 12.71 3.36 -2.07
CA ASP A 39 13.72 4.32 -2.50
C ASP A 39 14.75 3.70 -3.45
N ALA A 40 15.19 2.47 -3.17
CA ALA A 40 16.11 1.72 -4.03
C ALA A 40 15.49 1.47 -5.42
N ILE A 41 14.26 0.98 -5.46
CA ILE A 41 13.52 0.72 -6.71
C ILE A 41 13.29 2.04 -7.46
N ARG A 42 12.83 3.09 -6.77
CA ARG A 42 12.56 4.41 -7.35
C ARG A 42 13.81 5.05 -7.94
N LYS A 43 14.97 4.89 -7.28
CA LYS A 43 16.26 5.35 -7.78
C LYS A 43 16.68 4.60 -9.05
N ARG A 44 16.38 3.31 -9.15
CA ARG A 44 16.77 2.46 -10.29
C ARG A 44 15.87 2.66 -11.51
N TYR A 45 14.54 2.60 -11.33
CA TYR A 45 13.57 2.58 -12.42
C TYR A 45 12.84 3.91 -12.65
N GLY A 46 13.09 4.89 -11.80
CA GLY A 46 12.38 6.16 -11.84
C GLY A 46 10.90 6.00 -11.48
N LYS A 47 10.08 6.89 -12.05
CA LYS A 47 8.69 7.06 -11.61
C LYS A 47 7.65 6.15 -12.25
N GLY A 48 7.97 5.54 -13.38
CA GLY A 48 7.01 4.77 -14.19
C GLY A 48 6.49 3.50 -13.52
N THR A 49 7.08 3.10 -12.40
CA THR A 49 6.76 1.88 -11.65
C THR A 49 6.04 2.14 -10.34
N THR A 50 5.70 3.41 -10.07
CA THR A 50 5.07 3.85 -8.84
C THR A 50 3.55 3.89 -8.97
N SER A 51 2.86 3.56 -7.88
CA SER A 51 1.42 3.73 -7.74
C SER A 51 1.11 4.48 -6.46
N ASP A 52 0.21 5.44 -6.53
CA ASP A 52 -0.26 6.19 -5.36
C ASP A 52 -1.32 5.36 -4.63
N VAL A 53 -1.31 5.42 -3.30
CA VAL A 53 -2.13 4.55 -2.47
C VAL A 53 -3.13 5.37 -1.66
N TYR A 54 -4.38 4.93 -1.70
CA TYR A 54 -5.48 5.48 -0.95
C TYR A 54 -6.14 4.43 -0.07
N VAL A 55 -6.64 4.85 1.10
CA VAL A 55 -7.44 4.02 1.99
C VAL A 55 -8.80 4.67 2.22
N ARG A 56 -9.85 3.85 2.15
CA ARG A 56 -11.22 4.21 2.48
C ARG A 56 -11.72 3.37 3.64
N SER A 57 -12.48 3.97 4.55
CA SER A 57 -13.36 3.24 5.46
C SER A 57 -14.81 3.63 5.19
N PRO A 58 -15.61 2.78 4.51
CA PRO A 58 -17.03 3.03 4.31
C PRO A 58 -17.83 3.14 5.62
N LEU A 59 -17.30 2.56 6.70
CA LEU A 59 -17.91 2.64 8.04
C LEU A 59 -17.75 4.01 8.70
N ASN A 60 -16.80 4.82 8.23
CA ASN A 60 -16.62 6.20 8.68
C ASN A 60 -17.27 7.19 7.70
N ASP A 61 -16.91 7.10 6.42
CA ASP A 61 -17.45 7.92 5.33
C ASP A 61 -17.28 7.16 4.00
N GLU A 62 -18.39 6.89 3.33
CA GLU A 62 -18.45 6.12 2.08
C GLU A 62 -17.71 6.78 0.90
N ARG A 63 -17.50 8.10 0.96
CA ARG A 63 -16.96 8.88 -0.16
C ARG A 63 -15.56 9.43 0.08
N THR A 64 -15.05 9.38 1.31
CA THR A 64 -13.74 9.95 1.63
C THR A 64 -12.62 8.93 1.50
N PHE A 65 -11.64 9.25 0.66
CA PHE A 65 -10.43 8.46 0.39
C PHE A 65 -9.22 9.23 0.87
N TRP A 66 -8.44 8.62 1.75
CA TRP A 66 -7.22 9.22 2.31
C TRP A 66 -6.01 8.75 1.54
N PHE A 67 -5.17 9.67 1.07
CA PHE A 67 -3.85 9.31 0.58
C PHE A 67 -3.02 8.80 1.76
N VAL A 68 -2.35 7.66 1.59
CA VAL A 68 -1.57 7.01 2.65
C VAL A 68 -0.13 6.71 2.27
N GLY A 69 0.27 7.00 1.03
CA GLY A 69 1.64 6.83 0.56
C GLY A 69 1.72 6.27 -0.86
N LYS A 70 2.87 5.69 -1.19
CA LYS A 70 3.20 5.21 -2.54
C LYS A 70 3.77 3.81 -2.50
N LEU A 71 3.50 3.05 -3.55
CA LEU A 71 4.08 1.73 -3.78
C LEU A 71 5.02 1.76 -4.97
N ASN A 72 6.02 0.89 -4.97
CA ASN A 72 6.92 0.72 -6.10
C ASN A 72 7.32 -0.76 -6.25
N ARG A 73 7.60 -1.19 -7.49
CA ARG A 73 7.97 -2.57 -7.82
C ARG A 73 9.16 -2.62 -8.79
N ARG A 74 9.99 -3.66 -8.65
CA ARG A 74 10.99 -4.01 -9.67
C ARG A 74 10.27 -4.43 -10.96
N VAL A 75 10.86 -4.10 -12.10
CA VAL A 75 10.25 -4.32 -13.43
C VAL A 75 11.20 -4.93 -14.46
N ASP A 76 12.37 -5.39 -14.01
CA ASP A 76 13.38 -5.97 -14.86
C ASP A 76 13.87 -7.26 -14.20
N LEU A 77 13.59 -8.40 -14.84
CA LEU A 77 13.93 -9.72 -14.31
C LEU A 77 15.38 -10.10 -14.63
N ASP A 78 15.93 -9.59 -15.72
CA ASP A 78 17.18 -10.06 -16.28
C ASP A 78 18.37 -9.19 -15.82
N ASP A 79 18.19 -7.87 -15.74
CA ASP A 79 19.30 -6.94 -15.42
C ASP A 79 19.33 -6.51 -13.94
N ASP A 80 18.34 -6.88 -13.13
CA ASP A 80 18.29 -6.50 -11.71
C ASP A 80 18.83 -7.57 -10.75
N GLU A 81 20.11 -7.44 -10.40
CA GLU A 81 20.81 -8.30 -9.43
C GLU A 81 20.13 -8.36 -8.04
N GLU A 82 19.29 -7.38 -7.70
CA GLU A 82 18.55 -7.37 -6.43
C GLU A 82 17.16 -8.02 -6.52
N MET A 83 16.72 -8.42 -7.72
CA MET A 83 15.49 -9.18 -7.95
C MET A 83 15.56 -10.54 -7.23
N ARG A 84 14.53 -10.86 -6.45
CA ARG A 84 14.47 -12.09 -5.63
C ARG A 84 13.42 -13.08 -6.11
N GLY A 85 12.34 -12.59 -6.69
CA GLY A 85 11.30 -13.41 -7.29
C GLY A 85 11.70 -13.96 -8.65
N GLY A 86 10.99 -15.01 -9.08
CA GLY A 86 11.11 -15.59 -10.42
C GLY A 86 10.22 -14.90 -11.47
N SER A 87 9.58 -13.79 -11.14
CA SER A 87 8.67 -13.05 -12.03
C SER A 87 8.55 -11.59 -11.64
N ILE A 88 8.36 -10.70 -12.63
CA ILE A 88 8.06 -9.28 -12.40
C ILE A 88 6.74 -9.16 -11.62
N PRO A 89 6.73 -8.56 -10.41
CA PRO A 89 5.51 -8.34 -9.64
C PRO A 89 4.46 -7.57 -10.44
N THR A 90 3.20 -7.96 -10.43
CA THR A 90 2.12 -7.10 -10.97
C THR A 90 1.80 -5.95 -10.00
N GLU A 91 1.10 -4.91 -10.47
CA GLU A 91 0.61 -3.83 -9.59
C GLU A 91 -0.33 -4.38 -8.50
N ARG A 92 -1.17 -5.35 -8.85
CA ARG A 92 -2.07 -6.02 -7.91
C ARG A 92 -1.28 -6.79 -6.83
N GLU A 93 -0.27 -7.56 -7.21
CA GLU A 93 0.56 -8.30 -6.24
C GLU A 93 1.38 -7.38 -5.33
N MET A 94 1.91 -6.29 -5.90
CA MET A 94 2.57 -5.23 -5.15
C MET A 94 1.63 -4.66 -4.07
N ALA A 95 0.40 -4.32 -4.42
CA ALA A 95 -0.57 -3.81 -3.47
C ALA A 95 -1.00 -4.87 -2.43
N LEU A 96 -1.29 -6.11 -2.86
CA LEU A 96 -1.71 -7.18 -1.94
C LEU A 96 -0.62 -7.57 -0.93
N SER A 97 0.64 -7.62 -1.37
CA SER A 97 1.78 -7.97 -0.49
C SER A 97 2.08 -6.92 0.58
N GLN A 98 1.77 -5.64 0.30
CA GLN A 98 1.93 -4.54 1.26
C GLN A 98 0.64 -4.19 2.01
N LYS A 99 -0.53 -4.71 1.60
CA LYS A 99 -1.86 -4.35 2.11
C LYS A 99 -1.93 -4.34 3.63
N ARG A 100 -1.44 -5.39 4.31
CA ARG A 100 -1.46 -5.46 5.78
C ARG A 100 -0.63 -4.34 6.42
N LEU A 101 0.58 -4.09 5.92
CA LEU A 101 1.45 -3.02 6.42
C LEU A 101 0.79 -1.65 6.26
N ILE A 102 0.24 -1.38 5.07
CA ILE A 102 -0.44 -0.12 4.75
C ILE A 102 -1.63 0.10 5.69
N LEU A 103 -2.53 -0.88 5.81
CA LEU A 103 -3.75 -0.73 6.61
C LEU A 103 -3.44 -0.62 8.11
N GLU A 104 -2.47 -1.38 8.63
CA GLU A 104 -2.03 -1.24 10.02
C GLU A 104 -1.38 0.13 10.27
N TYR A 105 -0.56 0.63 9.36
CA TYR A 105 0.02 1.96 9.50
C TYR A 105 -1.05 3.06 9.44
N ALA A 106 -1.96 2.98 8.47
CA ALA A 106 -3.02 3.96 8.27
C ALA A 106 -3.93 4.10 9.49
N LYS A 107 -4.37 2.98 10.08
CA LYS A 107 -5.29 2.99 11.23
C LYS A 107 -4.64 3.22 12.59
N ASN A 108 -3.33 2.96 12.73
CA ASN A 108 -2.65 3.11 14.02
C ASN A 108 -1.80 4.39 14.12
N GLN A 109 -1.37 4.95 12.99
CA GLN A 109 -0.41 6.07 12.97
C GLN A 109 -0.93 7.28 12.19
N LEU A 110 -1.45 7.11 10.97
CA LEU A 110 -1.86 8.27 10.15
C LEU A 110 -3.21 8.86 10.55
N ARG A 111 -4.23 8.00 10.65
CA ARG A 111 -5.62 8.41 10.86
C ARG A 111 -6.38 7.48 11.81
N PRO A 112 -5.93 7.26 13.05
CA PRO A 112 -6.68 6.43 14.00
C PRO A 112 -8.13 6.87 14.20
N GLN A 113 -8.41 8.16 14.14
CA GLN A 113 -9.74 8.75 14.29
C GLN A 113 -10.69 8.47 13.10
N ASN A 114 -10.17 8.18 11.90
CA ASN A 114 -10.99 7.92 10.70
C ASN A 114 -10.94 6.47 10.23
N LEU A 115 -9.84 5.76 10.51
CA LEU A 115 -9.57 4.42 10.00
C LEU A 115 -9.41 3.37 11.12
N GLY A 116 -9.28 3.80 12.37
CA GLY A 116 -9.14 2.94 13.54
C GLY A 116 -10.47 2.59 14.22
N GLY A 117 -10.39 1.82 15.31
CA GLY A 117 -11.53 1.47 16.15
C GLY A 117 -12.71 0.84 15.38
N PRO A 118 -13.93 1.37 15.50
CA PRO A 118 -15.12 0.81 14.83
C PRO A 118 -15.01 0.85 13.29
N TYR A 119 -14.14 1.68 12.74
CA TYR A 119 -13.99 1.87 11.29
C TYR A 119 -12.98 0.91 10.65
N ALA A 120 -12.19 0.19 11.46
CA ALA A 120 -11.09 -0.63 10.99
C ALA A 120 -11.52 -1.93 10.27
N ALA A 121 -12.74 -2.41 10.53
CA ALA A 121 -13.23 -3.66 9.98
C ALA A 121 -13.57 -3.59 8.48
N GLY A 122 -13.86 -2.38 7.97
CA GLY A 122 -14.28 -2.14 6.59
C GLY A 122 -13.21 -1.50 5.71
N LEU A 123 -11.93 -1.52 6.10
CA LEU A 123 -10.90 -0.80 5.35
C LEU A 123 -10.68 -1.37 3.96
N GLU A 124 -10.61 -0.48 2.99
CA GLU A 124 -10.37 -0.79 1.59
C GLU A 124 -9.10 -0.09 1.09
N LEU A 125 -8.35 -0.79 0.23
CA LEU A 125 -7.15 -0.29 -0.41
C LEU A 125 -7.45 0.07 -1.86
N TRP A 126 -6.98 1.23 -2.30
CA TRP A 126 -7.24 1.81 -3.61
C TRP A 126 -5.95 2.37 -4.21
N LEU A 127 -5.83 2.33 -5.54
CA LEU A 127 -4.66 2.81 -6.27
C LEU A 127 -5.01 3.91 -7.26
N ALA A 128 -4.04 4.78 -7.52
CA ALA A 128 -3.99 5.65 -8.68
C ALA A 128 -2.61 5.52 -9.36
N PRO A 129 -2.43 6.00 -10.59
CA PRO A 129 -1.11 6.14 -11.19
C PRO A 129 -0.14 6.88 -10.26
N GLY A 130 1.15 6.53 -10.29
CA GLY A 130 2.12 7.17 -9.42
C GLY A 130 2.33 8.65 -9.74
N ASP A 131 2.51 9.45 -8.68
CA ASP A 131 2.71 10.90 -8.76
C ASP A 131 1.53 11.63 -9.42
N SER A 132 0.32 11.13 -9.19
CA SER A 132 -0.93 11.66 -9.74
C SER A 132 -1.78 12.37 -8.69
N GLU A 133 -1.28 12.63 -7.48
CA GLU A 133 -2.07 13.22 -6.39
C GLU A 133 -2.82 14.49 -6.81
N MET A 134 -2.15 15.37 -7.57
CA MET A 134 -2.76 16.58 -8.10
C MET A 134 -3.81 16.31 -9.17
N ASP A 135 -3.57 15.33 -10.04
CA ASP A 135 -4.56 14.91 -11.05
C ASP A 135 -5.78 14.27 -10.39
N VAL A 136 -5.58 13.51 -9.31
CA VAL A 136 -6.65 12.97 -8.46
C VAL A 136 -7.40 14.12 -7.80
N VAL A 137 -6.73 15.12 -7.22
CA VAL A 137 -7.40 16.31 -6.66
C VAL A 137 -8.24 17.04 -7.72
N GLN A 138 -7.71 17.17 -8.94
CA GLN A 138 -8.34 17.82 -10.08
C GLN A 138 -9.40 16.96 -10.77
N ASN A 139 -9.74 15.79 -10.24
CA ASN A 139 -10.72 14.85 -10.79
C ASN A 139 -10.37 14.31 -12.18
N LYS A 140 -9.10 14.36 -12.58
CA LYS A 140 -8.59 13.84 -13.87
C LYS A 140 -8.39 12.31 -13.83
N VAL A 141 -8.28 11.75 -12.63
CA VAL A 141 -7.94 10.34 -12.38
C VAL A 141 -8.95 9.69 -11.43
N SER A 142 -9.45 8.53 -11.84
CA SER A 142 -10.24 7.61 -11.00
C SER A 142 -9.33 6.69 -10.18
N LEU A 143 -9.83 6.23 -9.05
CA LEU A 143 -9.16 5.28 -8.18
C LEU A 143 -9.58 3.85 -8.53
N THR A 144 -8.66 2.90 -8.46
CA THR A 144 -8.93 1.48 -8.70
C THR A 144 -8.90 0.69 -7.41
N LYS A 145 -9.96 -0.06 -7.10
CA LYS A 145 -10.04 -0.89 -5.89
C LYS A 145 -9.10 -2.08 -5.97
N VAL A 146 -8.35 -2.33 -4.90
CA VAL A 146 -7.53 -3.54 -4.77
C VAL A 146 -8.35 -4.66 -4.15
N THR A 147 -8.80 -5.59 -4.98
CA THR A 147 -9.51 -6.80 -4.56
C THR A 147 -8.58 -8.01 -4.44
N GLY A 148 -8.92 -8.92 -3.53
CA GLY A 148 -8.17 -10.15 -3.29
C GLY A 148 -7.41 -10.17 -1.97
N SER A 149 -6.61 -11.22 -1.82
CA SER A 149 -5.84 -11.52 -0.62
C SER A 149 -4.43 -12.03 -0.94
N ALA A 150 -3.64 -12.29 0.09
CA ALA A 150 -2.30 -12.86 -0.05
C ALA A 150 -2.26 -14.21 -0.79
N SER A 151 -3.37 -14.95 -0.81
CA SER A 151 -3.51 -16.21 -1.57
C SER A 151 -3.47 -16.00 -3.08
N ASP A 152 -3.75 -14.80 -3.56
CA ASP A 152 -3.83 -14.49 -4.99
C ASP A 152 -2.46 -14.07 -5.56
N ILE A 153 -1.42 -14.07 -4.73
CA ILE A 153 -0.06 -13.70 -5.11
C ILE A 153 0.67 -14.93 -5.65
N SER A 154 1.34 -14.79 -6.81
CA SER A 154 2.08 -15.87 -7.45
C SER A 154 3.12 -16.52 -6.53
N ASP A 155 3.39 -17.82 -6.71
CA ASP A 155 4.48 -18.52 -6.01
C ASP A 155 5.86 -18.01 -6.41
N SER A 156 6.00 -17.43 -7.60
CA SER A 156 7.24 -16.83 -8.08
C SER A 156 7.49 -15.41 -7.53
N PHE A 157 6.54 -14.84 -6.77
CA PHE A 157 6.65 -13.48 -6.23
C PHE A 157 7.55 -13.44 -4.99
N ALA A 158 8.36 -12.38 -4.85
CA ALA A 158 9.05 -12.07 -3.61
C ALA A 158 8.71 -10.67 -3.10
N VAL A 159 8.34 -10.56 -1.81
CA VAL A 159 7.99 -9.28 -1.18
C VAL A 159 9.16 -8.29 -1.10
N ALA A 160 10.39 -8.77 -1.30
CA ALA A 160 11.60 -7.95 -1.37
C ALA A 160 11.68 -7.13 -2.68
N ASP A 161 10.90 -7.49 -3.70
CA ASP A 161 10.89 -6.80 -5.01
C ASP A 161 9.89 -5.64 -5.05
N VAL A 162 9.27 -5.35 -3.90
CA VAL A 162 8.26 -4.29 -3.76
C VAL A 162 8.51 -3.44 -2.51
N GLY A 163 8.37 -2.14 -2.69
CA GLY A 163 8.54 -1.14 -1.65
C GLY A 163 7.26 -0.37 -1.36
N TYR A 164 7.18 0.17 -0.15
CA TYR A 164 6.10 1.07 0.28
C TYR A 164 6.72 2.27 0.99
N ASN A 165 6.45 3.47 0.48
CA ASN A 165 6.79 4.72 1.14
C ASN A 165 5.52 5.31 1.76
N PRO A 166 5.37 5.28 3.10
CA PRO A 166 4.19 5.82 3.75
C PRO A 166 4.13 7.34 3.64
N GLU A 167 2.92 7.87 3.60
CA GLU A 167 2.69 9.27 3.93
C GLU A 167 3.10 9.53 5.39
N ILE A 168 3.65 10.71 5.68
CA ILE A 168 4.04 11.11 7.04
C ILE A 168 3.56 12.54 7.29
N TYR A 169 2.60 12.72 8.19
CA TYR A 169 2.15 14.05 8.57
C TYR A 169 3.13 14.71 9.52
N VAL A 170 3.57 15.91 9.14
CA VAL A 170 4.46 16.76 9.94
C VAL A 170 3.83 18.12 10.19
N GLY A 171 4.09 18.69 11.37
CA GLY A 171 3.60 20.03 11.71
C GLY A 171 2.07 20.14 11.69
N ASP A 172 1.55 21.10 10.92
CA ASP A 172 0.12 21.44 10.90
C ASP A 172 -0.75 20.35 10.24
N GLU A 173 -0.16 19.48 9.39
CA GLU A 173 -0.87 18.35 8.77
C GLU A 173 -1.39 17.33 9.79
N ILE A 174 -0.78 17.31 10.99
CA ILE A 174 -1.25 16.50 12.12
C ILE A 174 -2.64 16.97 12.58
N LYS A 175 -2.92 18.28 12.45
CA LYS A 175 -4.19 18.91 12.87
C LYS A 175 -5.17 19.07 11.72
N GLU A 176 -4.72 19.56 10.58
CA GLU A 176 -5.57 19.85 9.40
C GLU A 176 -5.98 18.59 8.63
N GLY A 177 -5.16 17.54 8.80
CA GLY A 177 -5.27 16.30 8.09
C GLY A 177 -4.78 16.44 6.64
N GLY A 178 -3.64 15.82 6.34
CA GLY A 178 -3.16 15.59 4.97
C GLY A 178 -4.16 14.97 3.97
N LEU A 179 -3.66 14.76 2.75
CA LEU A 179 -4.45 14.69 1.53
C LEU A 179 -5.63 13.69 1.57
N ARG A 180 -6.81 14.18 1.17
CA ARG A 180 -8.03 13.38 0.97
C ARG A 180 -8.80 13.83 -0.25
N VAL A 181 -9.54 12.91 -0.86
CA VAL A 181 -10.38 13.18 -2.02
C VAL A 181 -11.75 12.53 -1.86
N LEU A 182 -12.74 13.09 -2.57
CA LEU A 182 -14.08 12.53 -2.64
C LEU A 182 -14.22 11.73 -3.93
N ARG A 183 -14.67 10.47 -3.81
CA ARG A 183 -15.03 9.58 -4.92
C ARG A 183 -16.33 8.86 -4.62
N ASP A 184 -16.94 8.29 -5.65
CA ASP A 184 -18.06 7.36 -5.47
C ASP A 184 -17.59 5.96 -5.06
N GLU A 185 -18.51 5.00 -5.05
CA GLU A 185 -18.23 3.59 -4.73
C GLU A 185 -17.31 2.88 -5.72
N ASN A 186 -17.20 3.37 -6.96
CA ASN A 186 -16.36 2.83 -8.03
C ASN A 186 -14.97 3.48 -8.08
N GLY A 187 -14.75 4.53 -7.29
CA GLY A 187 -13.51 5.30 -7.29
C GLY A 187 -13.51 6.45 -8.30
N ASP A 188 -14.66 6.79 -8.88
CA ASP A 188 -14.80 7.86 -9.86
C ASP A 188 -15.02 9.22 -9.18
N PRO A 189 -14.55 10.32 -9.79
CA PRO A 189 -14.76 11.65 -9.26
C PRO A 189 -16.24 12.03 -9.17
N VAL A 190 -16.65 12.54 -8.01
CA VAL A 190 -18.04 13.02 -7.79
C VAL A 190 -18.28 14.44 -8.32
N LYS A 191 -17.22 15.13 -8.76
CA LYS A 191 -17.25 16.48 -9.30
C LYS A 191 -16.56 16.50 -10.66
N PRO A 192 -16.90 17.46 -11.55
CA PRO A 192 -16.20 17.65 -12.82
C PRO A 192 -14.71 17.93 -12.63
N VAL A 193 -13.95 17.71 -13.71
CA VAL A 193 -12.55 18.15 -13.83
C VAL A 193 -12.47 19.66 -13.65
N PHE A 194 -11.44 20.12 -12.95
CA PHE A 194 -11.15 21.54 -12.80
C PHE A 194 -9.64 21.79 -12.85
N GLU A 195 -9.26 22.98 -13.32
CA GLU A 195 -7.87 23.43 -13.30
C GLU A 195 -7.63 24.28 -12.06
N ILE A 196 -6.44 24.13 -11.47
CA ILE A 196 -5.97 25.02 -10.40
C ILE A 196 -5.08 26.05 -11.09
N ASN A 197 -5.57 27.29 -11.22
CA ASN A 197 -4.75 28.39 -11.70
C ASN A 197 -3.71 28.71 -10.62
N GLY A 198 -2.44 28.45 -10.91
CA GLY A 198 -1.29 28.80 -10.08
C GLY A 198 -0.92 30.27 -10.16
#